data_AF-K8Y7L2-F1
#
_entry.id   AF-K8Y7L2-F1
#
_cell.length_a   1.000
_cell.length_b   1.000
_cell.length_c   1.000
_cell.angle_alpha   90.00
_cell.angle_beta   90.00
_cell.angle_gamma   90.00
#
_symmetry.space_group_name_H-M   'P 1'
#
loop_
_entity.id
_entity.type
_entity.pdbx_description
1 polymer ?
#
loop_
_entity_poly.entity_id
_entity_poly.type
_entity_poly.pdbx_seq_one_letter_code
_entity_poly.pdbx_strand_id
1 'polypeptide(L)'
;MNSYQKIIDTLSKRPILNDSLYFSVFLGSDRLGNLIFDTVTNWSGYQIIEGKEVELRKPRPINPKAFVQYYNGTAAIVNNRDDLRLFFLIGGQSIMLSTLYFEEFGSLDTFVYRNNGRSYGFNVIENIEVAVKRNPTPKLRMKILNRDNRRCRICGRSPNLYIDLELHVHHILPWELGGLTVEDNMITLCKVCHDGLEPHYDDLLYDLIEMNINKEEMIAMYRFHVSSSMTK
;
A
#
# COMPACT_ATOMS: atom_id res chain seq x y z
N MET A 1 -2.69 -24.05 23.58
CA MET A 1 -3.06 -22.86 22.79
C MET A 1 -2.01 -21.78 23.01
N ASN A 2 -1.24 -21.42 21.99
CA ASN A 2 -0.24 -20.34 22.05
C ASN A 2 -0.95 -19.02 22.43
N SER A 3 -0.26 -18.10 23.11
CA SER A 3 -0.79 -16.79 23.54
C SER A 3 -1.47 -16.02 22.41
N TYR A 4 -0.90 -16.04 21.20
CA TYR A 4 -1.50 -15.44 20.01
C TYR A 4 -2.87 -16.03 19.65
N GLN A 5 -3.01 -17.36 19.70
CA GLN A 5 -4.31 -18.00 19.43
C GLN A 5 -5.34 -17.64 20.50
N LYS A 6 -4.93 -17.48 21.77
CA LYS A 6 -5.82 -16.98 22.83
C LYS A 6 -6.32 -15.57 22.54
N ILE A 7 -5.46 -14.70 22.03
CA ILE A 7 -5.84 -13.33 21.66
C ILE A 7 -6.83 -13.35 20.49
N ILE A 8 -6.54 -14.11 19.43
CA ILE A 8 -7.44 -14.26 18.27
C ILE A 8 -8.82 -14.77 18.72
N ASP A 9 -8.85 -15.84 19.51
CA ASP A 9 -10.09 -16.41 20.05
C ASP A 9 -10.86 -15.42 20.93
N THR A 10 -10.15 -14.58 21.68
CA THR A 10 -10.77 -13.56 22.55
C THR A 10 -11.39 -12.46 21.71
N LEU A 11 -10.65 -11.92 20.74
CA LEU A 11 -11.08 -10.82 19.90
C LEU A 11 -12.20 -11.21 18.93
N SER A 12 -12.13 -12.40 18.34
CA SER A 12 -13.19 -12.91 17.43
C SER A 12 -14.53 -13.16 18.12
N LYS A 13 -14.53 -13.35 19.45
CA LYS A 13 -15.73 -13.63 20.25
C LYS A 13 -16.25 -12.40 21.00
N ARG A 14 -15.66 -11.21 20.83
CA ARG A 14 -16.21 -10.00 21.44
C ARG A 14 -17.61 -9.72 20.88
N PRO A 15 -18.53 -9.15 21.67
CA PRO A 15 -19.85 -8.81 21.17
C PRO A 15 -19.76 -7.69 20.15
N ILE A 16 -20.54 -7.79 19.07
CA ILE A 16 -20.85 -6.65 18.21
C ILE A 16 -21.90 -5.82 18.94
N LEU A 17 -21.60 -4.55 19.20
CA LEU A 17 -22.51 -3.65 19.91
C LEU A 17 -23.69 -3.25 19.01
N ASN A 18 -24.88 -3.19 19.60
CA ASN A 18 -26.09 -2.73 18.90
C ASN A 18 -26.01 -1.24 18.61
N ASP A 19 -26.74 -0.79 17.59
CA ASP A 19 -26.87 0.62 17.17
C ASP A 19 -25.53 1.36 17.01
N SER A 20 -24.49 0.60 16.66
CA SER A 20 -23.11 1.07 16.55
C SER A 20 -22.58 0.89 15.14
N LEU A 21 -21.80 1.86 14.66
CA LEU A 21 -21.11 1.77 13.38
C LEU A 21 -19.74 1.11 13.57
N TYR A 22 -19.39 0.24 12.63
CA TYR A 22 -18.09 -0.42 12.57
C TYR A 22 -17.43 -0.16 11.23
N PHE A 23 -16.11 -0.02 11.27
CA PHE A 23 -15.24 0.13 10.10
C PHE A 23 -14.33 -1.09 10.03
N SER A 24 -13.99 -1.56 8.83
CA SER A 24 -12.98 -2.60 8.69
C SER A 24 -11.60 -1.99 8.93
N VAL A 25 -10.71 -2.68 9.63
CA VAL A 25 -9.29 -2.34 9.65
C VAL A 25 -8.49 -3.60 9.39
N PHE A 26 -7.72 -3.60 8.30
CA PHE A 26 -6.64 -4.54 8.10
C PHE A 26 -5.36 -3.97 8.71
N LEU A 27 -4.59 -4.81 9.38
CA LEU A 27 -3.24 -4.52 9.84
C LEU A 27 -2.30 -5.61 9.36
N GLY A 28 -1.31 -5.24 8.57
CA GLY A 28 -0.30 -6.16 8.07
C GLY A 28 1.06 -5.50 7.96
N SER A 29 1.94 -6.14 7.20
CA SER A 29 3.20 -5.54 6.78
C SER A 29 3.34 -5.61 5.27
N ASP A 30 3.99 -4.61 4.69
CA ASP A 30 4.41 -4.64 3.30
C ASP A 30 5.63 -5.58 3.12
N ARG A 31 6.08 -5.73 1.87
CA ARG A 31 7.24 -6.57 1.57
C ARG A 31 8.55 -6.05 2.19
N LEU A 32 8.60 -4.80 2.64
CA LEU A 32 9.73 -4.15 3.29
C LEU A 32 9.64 -4.20 4.83
N GLY A 33 8.58 -4.78 5.39
CA GLY A 33 8.34 -4.88 6.82
C GLY A 33 7.72 -3.62 7.44
N ASN A 34 7.30 -2.64 6.65
CA ASN A 34 6.55 -1.49 7.15
C ASN A 34 5.12 -1.90 7.49
N LEU A 35 4.56 -1.36 8.57
CA LEU A 35 3.16 -1.60 8.91
C LEU A 35 2.24 -0.98 7.87
N ILE A 36 1.26 -1.75 7.39
CA ILE A 36 0.17 -1.27 6.53
C ILE A 36 -1.13 -1.35 7.29
N PHE A 37 -1.91 -0.28 7.18
CA PHE A 37 -3.32 -0.24 7.54
C PHE A 37 -4.17 -0.06 6.29
N ASP A 38 -5.30 -0.76 6.22
CA ASP A 38 -6.27 -0.58 5.14
C ASP A 38 -7.70 -0.65 5.68
N THR A 39 -8.61 0.06 5.01
CA THR A 39 -10.03 0.11 5.35
C THR A 39 -10.86 0.16 4.09
N VAL A 40 -12.11 -0.32 4.16
CA VAL A 40 -13.04 -0.09 3.08
C VAL A 40 -13.42 1.39 3.01
N THR A 41 -13.38 1.93 1.81
CA THR A 41 -13.70 3.32 1.53
C THR A 41 -14.85 3.41 0.53
N ASN A 42 -15.53 4.55 0.49
CA ASN A 42 -16.43 4.93 -0.59
C ASN A 42 -15.94 6.19 -1.30
N TRP A 43 -16.36 6.33 -2.55
CA TRP A 43 -16.21 7.57 -3.32
C TRP A 43 -16.91 8.71 -2.57
N SER A 44 -16.21 9.82 -2.41
CA SER A 44 -16.68 11.05 -1.75
C SER A 44 -16.68 12.26 -2.70
N GLY A 45 -16.08 12.14 -3.88
CA GLY A 45 -15.96 13.22 -4.84
C GLY A 45 -14.72 13.09 -5.72
N TYR A 46 -14.42 14.15 -6.45
CA TYR A 46 -13.11 14.38 -7.05
C TYR A 46 -12.75 15.86 -6.92
N GLN A 47 -11.48 16.18 -7.10
CA GLN A 47 -11.00 17.54 -7.27
C GLN A 47 -10.11 17.64 -8.50
N ILE A 48 -10.07 18.83 -9.11
CA ILE A 48 -9.13 19.13 -10.18
C ILE A 48 -8.00 19.96 -9.59
N ILE A 49 -6.79 19.43 -9.59
CA ILE A 49 -5.60 20.09 -9.03
C ILE A 49 -4.53 20.09 -10.11
N GLU A 50 -4.03 21.26 -10.50
CA GLU A 50 -3.08 21.42 -11.61
C GLU A 50 -3.56 20.73 -12.91
N GLY A 51 -4.87 20.77 -13.18
CA GLY A 51 -5.49 20.13 -14.36
C GLY A 51 -5.63 18.61 -14.27
N LYS A 52 -5.30 17.99 -13.13
CA LYS A 52 -5.49 16.56 -12.87
C LYS A 52 -6.75 16.31 -12.06
N GLU A 53 -7.62 15.45 -12.56
CA GLU A 53 -8.73 14.90 -11.78
C GLU A 53 -8.18 13.87 -10.79
N VAL A 54 -8.44 14.08 -9.51
CA VAL A 54 -8.02 13.19 -8.43
C VAL A 54 -9.22 12.82 -7.58
N GLU A 55 -9.42 11.51 -7.40
CA GLU A 55 -10.55 10.96 -6.66
C GLU A 55 -10.38 11.19 -5.14
N LEU A 56 -11.47 11.57 -4.49
CA LEU A 56 -11.58 11.64 -3.04
C LEU A 56 -12.35 10.44 -2.53
N ARG A 57 -11.79 9.77 -1.52
CA ARG A 57 -12.46 8.66 -0.84
C ARG A 57 -12.45 8.89 0.66
N LYS A 58 -13.47 8.39 1.34
CA LYS A 58 -13.54 8.40 2.80
C LYS A 58 -13.80 7.01 3.35
N PRO A 59 -13.40 6.73 4.59
CA PRO A 59 -13.76 5.49 5.26
C PRO A 59 -15.27 5.33 5.27
N ARG A 60 -15.75 4.10 5.02
CA ARG A 60 -17.19 3.81 5.10
C ARG A 60 -17.48 2.75 6.17
N PRO A 61 -18.62 2.85 6.87
CA PRO A 61 -19.03 1.79 7.76
C PRO A 61 -19.40 0.53 6.97
N ILE A 62 -19.27 -0.62 7.63
CA ILE A 62 -19.59 -1.95 7.11
C ILE A 62 -20.75 -2.58 7.88
N ASN A 63 -21.32 -3.64 7.32
CA ASN A 63 -22.13 -4.56 8.10
C ASN A 63 -21.19 -5.47 8.90
N PRO A 64 -21.10 -5.31 10.25
CA PRO A 64 -20.12 -6.03 11.05
C PRO A 64 -20.38 -7.54 11.07
N LYS A 65 -21.66 -7.97 11.09
CA LYS A 65 -22.02 -9.39 11.12
C LYS A 65 -21.63 -10.08 9.81
N ALA A 66 -21.94 -9.45 8.68
CA ALA A 66 -21.59 -9.98 7.36
C ALA A 66 -20.07 -10.05 7.17
N PHE A 67 -19.32 -9.04 7.63
CA PHE A 67 -17.86 -9.04 7.53
C PHE A 67 -17.22 -10.13 8.39
N VAL A 68 -17.62 -10.27 9.66
CA VAL A 68 -17.13 -11.33 10.54
C VAL A 68 -17.46 -12.71 9.97
N GLN A 69 -18.66 -12.89 9.41
CA GLN A 69 -19.06 -14.14 8.75
C GLN A 69 -18.22 -14.44 7.50
N TYR A 70 -17.92 -13.44 6.67
CA TYR A 70 -17.08 -13.61 5.48
C TYR A 70 -15.69 -14.16 5.82
N TYR A 71 -15.12 -13.72 6.94
CA TYR A 71 -13.85 -14.23 7.46
C TYR A 71 -14.01 -15.45 8.38
N ASN A 72 -15.10 -16.22 8.27
CA ASN A 72 -15.35 -17.43 9.07
C ASN A 72 -15.21 -17.21 10.59
N GLY A 73 -15.56 -16.02 11.07
CA GLY A 73 -15.43 -15.65 12.48
C GLY A 73 -14.00 -15.38 12.94
N THR A 74 -13.00 -15.27 12.06
CA THR A 74 -11.60 -15.01 12.47
C THR A 74 -11.26 -13.52 12.52
N ALA A 75 -12.14 -12.64 12.04
CA ALA A 75 -11.93 -11.20 12.13
C ALA A 75 -12.00 -10.75 13.61
N ALA A 76 -11.03 -9.95 14.04
CA ALA A 76 -11.03 -9.36 15.37
C ALA A 76 -12.19 -8.36 15.51
N ILE A 77 -12.86 -8.34 16.66
CA ILE A 77 -13.90 -7.37 16.98
C ILE A 77 -13.32 -6.43 18.04
N VAL A 78 -13.08 -5.17 17.64
CA VAL A 78 -12.37 -4.17 18.43
C VAL A 78 -13.33 -3.09 18.93
N ASN A 79 -13.66 -3.13 20.22
CA ASN A 79 -14.67 -2.24 20.82
C ASN A 79 -14.07 -1.15 21.72
N ASN A 80 -12.83 -1.32 22.18
CA ASN A 80 -12.18 -0.44 23.14
C ASN A 80 -10.66 -0.47 22.95
N ARG A 81 -9.95 0.39 23.70
CA ARG A 81 -8.50 0.52 23.61
C ARG A 81 -7.73 -0.74 24.03
N ASP A 82 -8.27 -1.59 24.90
CA ASP A 82 -7.61 -2.85 25.26
C ASP A 82 -7.69 -3.87 24.12
N ASP A 83 -8.85 -3.96 23.47
CA ASP A 83 -9.01 -4.77 22.26
C ASP A 83 -8.08 -4.27 21.14
N LEU A 84 -7.91 -2.95 21.00
CA LEU A 84 -7.00 -2.34 20.02
C LEU A 84 -5.54 -2.71 20.27
N ARG A 85 -5.08 -2.63 21.52
CA ARG A 85 -3.73 -3.05 21.90
C ARG A 85 -3.48 -4.52 21.55
N LEU A 86 -4.46 -5.38 21.83
CA LEU A 86 -4.39 -6.79 21.48
C LEU A 86 -4.40 -6.99 19.96
N PHE A 87 -5.21 -6.22 19.22
CA PHE A 87 -5.24 -6.26 17.77
C PHE A 87 -3.88 -5.87 17.15
N PHE A 88 -3.22 -4.83 17.66
CA PHE A 88 -1.87 -4.45 17.21
C PHE A 88 -0.81 -5.56 17.40
N LEU A 89 -1.01 -6.47 18.37
CA LEU A 89 -0.12 -7.62 18.57
C LEU A 89 -0.34 -8.75 17.57
N ILE A 90 -1.57 -8.91 17.05
CA ILE A 90 -1.93 -10.05 16.18
C ILE A 90 -2.08 -9.66 14.70
N GLY A 91 -2.38 -8.40 14.41
CA GLY A 91 -2.72 -7.92 13.07
C GLY A 91 -3.91 -8.65 12.45
N GLY A 92 -3.94 -8.67 11.12
CA GLY A 92 -4.98 -9.32 10.33
C GLY A 92 -6.20 -8.43 10.09
N GLN A 93 -7.35 -9.06 9.92
CA GLN A 93 -8.62 -8.38 9.62
C GLN A 93 -9.39 -8.09 10.91
N SER A 94 -9.97 -6.91 11.00
CA SER A 94 -10.82 -6.52 12.13
C SER A 94 -12.04 -5.70 11.70
N ILE A 95 -13.02 -5.67 12.59
CA ILE A 95 -14.02 -4.61 12.66
C ILE A 95 -13.70 -3.75 13.88
N MET A 96 -13.77 -2.44 13.73
CA MET A 96 -13.45 -1.47 14.77
C MET A 96 -14.62 -0.51 14.98
N LEU A 97 -15.00 -0.31 16.23
CA LEU A 97 -16.05 0.64 16.61
C LEU A 97 -15.71 2.05 16.12
N SER A 98 -16.69 2.77 15.57
CA SER A 98 -16.48 4.05 14.89
C SER A 98 -15.78 5.11 15.74
N THR A 99 -16.11 5.20 17.03
CA THR A 99 -15.47 6.15 17.95
C THR A 99 -13.96 5.92 18.05
N LEU A 100 -13.56 4.66 18.18
CA LEU A 100 -12.17 4.25 18.25
C LEU A 100 -11.47 4.39 16.89
N TYR A 101 -12.16 4.03 15.80
CA TYR A 101 -11.63 4.21 14.46
C TYR A 101 -11.27 5.67 14.19
N PHE A 102 -12.17 6.62 14.46
CA PHE A 102 -11.91 8.03 14.20
C PHE A 102 -10.90 8.65 15.18
N GLU A 103 -10.80 8.12 16.40
CA GLU A 103 -9.75 8.49 17.34
C GLU A 103 -8.36 8.12 16.81
N GLU A 104 -8.20 6.93 16.24
CA GLU A 104 -6.90 6.41 15.79
C GLU A 104 -6.54 6.84 14.35
N PHE A 105 -7.50 6.87 13.44
CA PHE A 105 -7.27 7.06 12.00
C PHE A 105 -7.84 8.36 11.43
N GLY A 106 -8.66 9.09 12.20
CA GLY A 106 -9.33 10.29 11.72
C GLY A 106 -10.43 10.03 10.69
N SER A 107 -11.12 11.10 10.28
CA SER A 107 -12.34 11.05 9.44
C SER A 107 -12.23 11.81 8.13
N LEU A 108 -11.04 12.29 7.76
CA LEU A 108 -10.86 13.17 6.61
C LEU A 108 -10.93 12.39 5.29
N ASP A 109 -11.46 13.05 4.27
CA ASP A 109 -11.37 12.56 2.91
C ASP A 109 -9.90 12.46 2.52
N THR A 110 -9.55 11.36 1.86
CA THR A 110 -8.19 11.06 1.41
C THR A 110 -8.18 11.03 -0.11
N PHE A 111 -7.19 11.72 -0.69
CA PHE A 111 -6.94 11.65 -2.12
C PHE A 111 -6.40 10.28 -2.48
N VAL A 112 -6.93 9.71 -3.54
CA VAL A 112 -6.47 8.44 -4.07
C VAL A 112 -6.28 8.51 -5.57
N TYR A 113 -5.50 7.56 -6.07
CA TYR A 113 -5.42 7.27 -7.50
C TYR A 113 -5.64 5.79 -7.74
N ARG A 114 -6.14 5.46 -8.92
CA ARG A 114 -6.32 4.08 -9.32
C ARG A 114 -4.97 3.38 -9.28
N ASN A 115 -4.93 2.19 -8.68
CA ASN A 115 -3.76 1.34 -8.82
C ASN A 115 -3.64 0.97 -10.30
N ASN A 116 -2.61 1.50 -10.96
CA ASN A 116 -2.41 1.34 -12.40
C ASN A 116 -1.58 0.09 -12.73
N GLY A 117 -1.10 -0.65 -11.72
CA GLY A 117 -0.44 -1.93 -11.89
C GLY A 117 -1.42 -3.10 -11.98
N ARG A 118 -0.95 -4.31 -11.62
CA ARG A 118 -1.77 -5.55 -11.65
C ARG A 118 -2.72 -5.71 -10.46
N SER A 119 -2.73 -4.79 -9.51
CA SER A 119 -3.62 -4.86 -8.36
C SER A 119 -4.89 -4.02 -8.59
N TYR A 120 -6.04 -4.57 -8.24
CA TYR A 120 -7.30 -3.81 -8.26
C TYR A 120 -7.39 -2.92 -7.03
N GLY A 121 -7.85 -1.68 -7.20
CA GLY A 121 -8.16 -0.78 -6.08
C GLY A 121 -7.57 0.61 -6.25
N PHE A 122 -7.31 1.25 -5.12
CA PHE A 122 -6.86 2.63 -5.03
C PHE A 122 -5.67 2.74 -4.08
N ASN A 123 -4.69 3.54 -4.46
CA ASN A 123 -3.56 3.89 -3.61
C ASN A 123 -3.77 5.29 -3.04
N VAL A 124 -3.40 5.48 -1.77
CA VAL A 124 -3.45 6.79 -1.11
C VAL A 124 -2.37 7.71 -1.68
N ILE A 125 -2.73 8.97 -1.89
CA ILE A 125 -1.79 10.03 -2.24
C ILE A 125 -1.30 10.70 -0.95
N GLU A 126 -0.07 10.38 -0.54
CA GLU A 126 0.53 10.97 0.67
C GLU A 126 0.69 12.49 0.58
N ASN A 127 1.05 12.99 -0.60
CA ASN A 127 1.24 14.42 -0.84
C ASN A 127 0.70 14.82 -2.22
N ILE A 128 -0.48 15.44 -2.20
CA ILE A 128 -1.20 15.82 -3.41
C ILE A 128 -0.46 16.88 -4.23
N GLU A 129 0.16 17.87 -3.59
CA GLU A 129 0.91 18.93 -4.26
C GLU A 129 2.14 18.42 -5.03
N VAL A 130 2.71 17.30 -4.58
CA VAL A 130 3.81 16.62 -5.29
C VAL A 130 3.27 15.72 -6.39
N ALA A 131 2.23 14.94 -6.12
CA ALA A 131 1.68 13.96 -7.06
C ALA A 131 1.15 14.58 -8.36
N VAL A 132 0.63 15.81 -8.27
CA VAL A 132 0.05 16.56 -9.40
C VAL A 132 1.06 17.41 -10.17
N LYS A 133 2.35 17.34 -9.84
CA LYS A 133 3.42 17.99 -10.63
C LYS A 133 4.05 17.02 -11.60
N ARG A 134 4.31 17.44 -12.84
CA ARG A 134 4.97 16.60 -13.86
C ARG A 134 6.35 16.10 -13.44
N ASN A 135 7.18 16.97 -12.85
CA ASN A 135 8.54 16.61 -12.49
C ASN A 135 8.61 16.10 -11.04
N PRO A 136 9.23 14.94 -10.77
CA PRO A 136 9.41 14.46 -9.41
C PRO A 136 10.34 15.39 -8.63
N THR A 137 10.09 15.53 -7.34
CA THR A 137 11.04 16.20 -6.44
C THR A 137 12.36 15.42 -6.40
N PRO A 138 13.50 16.08 -6.08
CA PRO A 138 14.78 15.38 -5.91
C PRO A 138 14.70 14.20 -4.92
N LYS A 139 13.90 14.34 -3.85
CA LYS A 139 13.66 13.29 -2.86
C LYS A 139 12.94 12.08 -3.47
N LEU A 140 11.84 12.31 -4.19
CA LEU A 140 11.10 11.23 -4.86
C LEU A 140 11.95 10.56 -5.94
N ARG A 141 12.66 11.36 -6.76
CA ARG A 141 13.59 10.85 -7.77
C ARG A 141 14.64 9.92 -7.14
N MET A 142 15.25 10.32 -6.02
CA MET A 142 16.23 9.50 -5.33
C MET A 142 15.62 8.24 -4.70
N LYS A 143 14.40 8.32 -4.18
CA LYS A 143 13.65 7.15 -3.66
C LYS A 143 13.49 6.08 -4.74
N ILE A 144 13.04 6.49 -5.94
CA ILE A 144 12.84 5.60 -7.08
C ILE A 144 14.17 4.99 -7.56
N LEU A 145 15.22 5.81 -7.70
CA LEU A 145 16.55 5.31 -8.06
C LEU A 145 17.09 4.29 -7.06
N ASN A 146 16.86 4.50 -5.76
CA ASN A 146 17.27 3.56 -4.72
C ASN A 146 16.46 2.25 -4.77
N ARG A 147 15.12 2.35 -4.86
CA ARG A 147 14.22 1.19 -5.03
C ARG A 147 14.64 0.32 -6.21
N ASP A 148 15.03 0.95 -7.30
CA ASP A 148 15.42 0.30 -8.54
C ASP A 148 16.89 -0.15 -8.57
N ASN A 149 17.59 -0.09 -7.42
CA ASN A 149 19.00 -0.44 -7.27
C ASN A 149 19.94 0.31 -8.23
N ARG A 150 19.56 1.55 -8.59
CA ARG A 150 20.28 2.44 -9.51
C ARG A 150 20.63 1.73 -10.82
N ARG A 151 19.67 0.98 -11.35
CA ARG A 151 19.77 0.21 -12.59
C ARG A 151 18.56 0.48 -13.47
N CYS A 152 18.75 0.38 -14.77
CA CYS A 152 17.62 0.33 -15.70
C CYS A 152 16.79 -0.93 -15.39
N ARG A 153 15.50 -0.76 -15.17
CA ARG A 153 14.59 -1.87 -14.84
C ARG A 153 14.28 -2.79 -16.01
N ILE A 154 14.49 -2.33 -17.25
CA ILE A 154 14.32 -3.14 -18.46
C ILE A 154 15.58 -3.98 -18.75
N CYS A 155 16.77 -3.36 -18.82
CA CYS A 155 17.99 -4.03 -19.29
C CYS A 155 19.05 -4.31 -18.21
N GLY A 156 18.84 -3.87 -16.96
CA GLY A 156 19.74 -4.12 -15.83
C GLY A 156 21.04 -3.32 -15.79
N ARG A 157 21.36 -2.54 -16.84
CA ARG A 157 22.58 -1.70 -16.90
C ARG A 157 22.58 -0.63 -15.81
N SER A 158 23.76 -0.30 -15.30
CA SER A 158 23.99 0.72 -14.26
C SER A 158 25.16 1.64 -14.62
N PRO A 159 25.15 2.92 -14.19
CA PRO A 159 26.28 3.83 -14.33
C PRO A 159 27.58 3.31 -13.69
N ASN A 160 27.49 2.41 -12.70
CA ASN A 160 28.66 1.76 -12.09
C ASN A 160 29.45 0.85 -13.05
N LEU A 161 28.83 0.40 -14.15
CA LEU A 161 29.43 -0.52 -15.12
C LEU A 161 29.67 0.14 -16.49
N TYR A 162 29.00 1.27 -16.76
CA TYR A 162 28.98 1.94 -18.06
C TYR A 162 29.04 3.45 -17.82
N ILE A 163 30.18 4.08 -18.16
CA ILE A 163 30.49 5.48 -17.85
C ILE A 163 29.55 6.47 -18.58
N ASP A 164 29.05 6.08 -19.75
CA ASP A 164 28.17 6.85 -20.63
C ASP A 164 26.67 6.59 -20.40
N LEU A 165 26.31 5.80 -19.40
CA LEU A 165 24.92 5.45 -19.13
C LEU A 165 24.24 6.46 -18.20
N GLU A 166 23.27 7.19 -18.73
CA GLU A 166 22.36 8.02 -17.94
C GLU A 166 21.08 7.26 -17.54
N LEU A 167 20.64 7.45 -16.29
CA LEU A 167 19.37 6.94 -15.77
C LEU A 167 18.33 8.05 -15.63
N HIS A 168 17.15 7.79 -16.16
CA HIS A 168 15.97 8.64 -16.09
C HIS A 168 14.91 7.97 -15.22
N VAL A 169 14.08 8.80 -14.59
CA VAL A 169 12.89 8.34 -13.89
C VAL A 169 11.72 8.66 -14.80
N HIS A 170 10.99 7.64 -15.19
CA HIS A 170 9.96 7.65 -16.22
C HIS A 170 8.59 7.36 -15.59
N HIS A 171 7.56 8.11 -15.99
CA HIS A 171 6.18 7.78 -15.64
C HIS A 171 5.73 6.56 -16.43
N ILE A 172 5.32 5.49 -15.76
CA ILE A 172 4.76 4.32 -16.45
C ILE A 172 3.48 4.73 -17.15
N LEU A 173 2.41 5.12 -16.45
CA LEU A 173 1.29 5.81 -17.09
C LEU A 173 1.76 7.23 -17.42
N PRO A 174 1.77 7.65 -18.70
CA PRO A 174 2.30 8.94 -19.08
C PRO A 174 1.58 10.09 -18.39
N TRP A 175 2.33 11.14 -18.09
CA TRP A 175 1.78 12.36 -17.50
C TRP A 175 0.59 12.87 -18.29
N GLU A 176 0.69 12.98 -19.61
CA GLU A 176 -0.38 13.53 -20.47
C GLU A 176 -1.65 12.67 -20.48
N LEU A 177 -1.57 11.39 -20.09
CA LEU A 177 -2.71 10.46 -19.98
C LEU A 177 -3.27 10.36 -18.56
N GLY A 178 -2.89 11.28 -17.66
CA GLY A 178 -3.39 11.31 -16.29
C GLY A 178 -2.50 10.61 -15.26
N GLY A 179 -1.32 10.12 -15.66
CA GLY A 179 -0.35 9.54 -14.72
C GLY A 179 0.14 10.55 -13.69
N LEU A 180 0.07 10.17 -12.42
CA LEU A 180 0.57 10.99 -11.31
C LEU A 180 2.06 10.75 -11.06
N THR A 181 2.71 11.72 -10.42
CA THR A 181 4.11 11.65 -9.99
C THR A 181 4.20 11.05 -8.60
N VAL A 182 3.95 9.74 -8.56
CA VAL A 182 3.91 8.91 -7.34
C VAL A 182 4.83 7.71 -7.54
N GLU A 183 5.35 7.14 -6.46
CA GLU A 183 6.38 6.09 -6.54
C GLU A 183 5.96 4.89 -7.41
N ASP A 184 4.73 4.39 -7.25
CA ASP A 184 4.24 3.22 -7.98
C ASP A 184 3.97 3.50 -9.47
N ASN A 185 3.92 4.77 -9.88
CA ASN A 185 3.79 5.15 -11.28
C ASN A 185 5.13 5.55 -11.92
N MET A 186 6.25 5.38 -11.22
CA MET A 186 7.54 5.85 -11.68
C MET A 186 8.57 4.73 -11.69
N ILE A 187 9.41 4.66 -12.73
CA ILE A 187 10.40 3.60 -12.93
C ILE A 187 11.74 4.14 -13.45
N THR A 188 12.85 3.53 -13.05
CA THR A 188 14.18 3.89 -13.51
C THR A 188 14.53 3.20 -14.83
N LEU A 189 14.80 3.97 -15.88
CA LEU A 189 15.19 3.47 -17.20
C LEU A 189 16.49 4.13 -17.66
N CYS A 190 17.31 3.43 -18.45
CA CYS A 190 18.39 4.11 -19.17
C CYS A 190 17.85 4.85 -20.39
N LYS A 191 18.60 5.82 -20.92
CA LYS A 191 18.22 6.61 -22.09
C LYS A 191 17.76 5.74 -23.29
N VAL A 192 18.52 4.70 -23.62
CA VAL A 192 18.21 3.80 -24.75
C VAL A 192 16.86 3.10 -24.57
N CYS A 193 16.60 2.55 -23.38
CA CYS A 193 15.33 1.89 -23.08
C CYS A 193 14.16 2.89 -23.00
N HIS A 194 14.40 4.07 -22.43
CA HIS A 194 13.40 5.15 -22.34
C HIS A 194 12.97 5.63 -23.73
N ASP A 195 13.93 5.94 -24.60
CA ASP A 195 13.67 6.47 -25.94
C ASP A 195 13.10 5.40 -26.88
N GLY A 196 13.31 4.12 -26.57
CA GLY A 196 12.75 2.98 -27.31
C GLY A 196 11.33 2.59 -26.89
N LEU A 197 10.76 3.19 -25.84
CA LEU A 197 9.34 3.02 -25.52
C LEU A 197 8.51 3.82 -26.52
N GLU A 198 7.79 3.15 -27.41
CA GLU A 198 6.82 3.77 -28.32
C GLU A 198 5.44 3.20 -27.99
N PRO A 199 4.45 4.02 -27.56
CA PRO A 199 4.37 5.48 -27.56
C PRO A 199 4.77 6.14 -26.21
N HIS A 200 5.94 5.83 -25.66
CA HIS A 200 6.37 6.20 -24.30
C HIS A 200 5.50 5.60 -23.18
N TYR A 201 4.88 4.45 -23.45
CA TYR A 201 4.02 3.72 -22.52
C TYR A 201 4.18 2.21 -22.74
N ASP A 202 4.33 1.46 -21.65
CA ASP A 202 4.25 0.01 -21.61
C ASP A 202 3.74 -0.40 -20.23
N ASP A 203 2.59 -1.09 -20.17
CA ASP A 203 1.95 -1.51 -18.93
C ASP A 203 2.72 -2.61 -18.20
N LEU A 204 3.53 -3.39 -18.93
CA LEU A 204 4.39 -4.42 -18.35
C LEU A 204 5.48 -3.83 -17.44
N LEU A 205 5.75 -2.52 -17.51
CA LEU A 205 6.71 -1.86 -16.62
C LEU A 205 6.27 -1.89 -15.15
N TYR A 206 4.97 -1.99 -14.85
CA TYR A 206 4.50 -2.14 -13.47
C TYR A 206 5.05 -3.43 -12.84
N ASP A 207 5.24 -4.49 -13.62
CA ASP A 207 5.79 -5.76 -13.12
C ASP A 207 7.26 -5.63 -12.73
N LEU A 208 7.96 -4.67 -13.33
CA LEU A 208 9.38 -4.42 -13.09
C LEU A 208 9.61 -3.55 -11.85
N ILE A 209 8.60 -2.84 -11.34
CA ILE A 209 8.67 -2.13 -10.05
C ILE A 209 8.65 -3.14 -8.89
N GLU A 210 7.94 -4.25 -9.03
CA GLU A 210 7.71 -5.22 -7.95
C GLU A 210 8.81 -6.29 -7.75
N MET A 211 9.77 -6.40 -8.67
CA MET A 211 10.75 -7.48 -8.66
C MET A 211 12.13 -7.05 -8.17
N ASN A 212 12.32 -6.88 -6.86
CA ASN A 212 13.67 -6.90 -6.26
C ASN A 212 13.67 -7.19 -4.76
N ILE A 213 12.96 -8.24 -4.35
CA ILE A 213 13.35 -8.96 -3.14
C ILE A 213 13.71 -10.36 -3.60
N ASN A 214 14.95 -10.78 -3.35
CA ASN A 214 15.31 -12.17 -3.56
C ASN A 214 14.31 -13.01 -2.76
N LYS A 215 13.72 -14.05 -3.37
CA LYS A 215 12.80 -14.98 -2.70
C LYS A 215 13.40 -15.50 -1.37
N GLU A 216 14.73 -15.62 -1.29
CA GLU A 216 15.49 -15.98 -0.09
C GLU A 216 15.51 -14.87 0.98
N GLU A 217 15.65 -13.60 0.61
CA GLU A 217 15.55 -12.44 1.54
C GLU A 217 14.13 -12.32 2.09
N MET A 218 13.13 -12.53 1.24
CA MET A 218 11.72 -12.55 1.66
C MET A 218 11.47 -13.73 2.61
N ILE A 219 11.94 -14.93 2.27
CA ILE A 219 11.88 -16.11 3.15
C ILE A 219 12.64 -15.86 4.47
N ALA A 220 13.75 -15.12 4.48
CA ALA A 220 14.49 -14.80 5.70
C ALA A 220 13.71 -13.84 6.62
N MET A 221 13.03 -12.83 6.08
CA MET A 221 12.16 -11.93 6.86
C MET A 221 10.95 -12.67 7.45
N TYR A 222 10.32 -13.55 6.66
CA TYR A 222 9.25 -14.42 7.16
C TYR A 222 9.75 -15.47 8.16
N ARG A 223 10.96 -16.02 7.98
CA ARG A 223 11.57 -16.96 8.93
C ARG A 223 11.79 -16.33 10.29
N PHE A 224 12.16 -15.05 10.39
CA PHE A 224 12.26 -14.38 11.70
C PHE A 224 10.92 -14.22 12.43
N HIS A 225 9.80 -14.12 11.69
CA HIS A 225 8.45 -14.07 12.27
C HIS A 225 7.88 -15.46 12.63
N VAL A 226 8.38 -16.53 12.01
CA VAL A 226 7.91 -17.91 12.25
C VAL A 226 8.85 -18.70 13.18
N SER A 227 10.13 -18.35 13.23
CA SER A 227 11.17 -19.06 14.01
C SER A 227 11.26 -18.67 15.48
N SER A 228 10.25 -18.01 16.05
CA SER A 228 10.07 -17.96 17.51
C SER A 228 9.25 -19.14 18.05
N SER A 229 8.89 -20.13 17.19
CA SER A 229 8.15 -21.31 17.64
C SER A 229 8.67 -22.68 17.18
N MET A 230 9.75 -22.79 16.40
CA MET A 230 10.32 -24.09 16.04
C MET A 230 11.83 -24.04 15.78
N THR A 231 12.64 -23.91 16.83
CA THR A 231 13.94 -24.59 16.90
C THR A 231 14.29 -24.86 18.36
N LYS A 232 14.04 -26.12 18.74
CA LYS A 232 14.28 -26.83 20.02
C LYS A 232 13.35 -26.51 21.18
#